data_AF-A0A128EFF7-F1
#
_entry.id   AF-A0A128EFF7-F1
#
_cell.length_a   1.000
_cell.length_b   1.000
_cell.length_c   1.000
_cell.angle_alpha   90.00
_cell.angle_beta   90.00
_cell.angle_gamma   90.00
#
_symmetry.space_group_name_H-M   'P 1'
#
loop_
_entity.id
_entity.type
_entity.pdbx_description
1 polymer ?
#
loop_
_entity_poly.entity_id
_entity_poly.type
_entity_poly.pdbx_seq_one_letter_code
_entity_poly.pdbx_strand_id
1 'polypeptide(L)'
;MRIENLTQIYGLNLALDVKNLEIDESAITALMGNNGSGKSTLLRIICGIEKPKTGSIISHTPKDKMSILLPEPVLLKRDVGKNFKFALKNSGFEREFSARVGEALELVGLDESFLKKDYYALSSGQTQRVAFAIVLALRSKLILLDEPTNSVDLSTAKLFSKAIEYMKEQYKCGFIIASHDEKWLSAIASNSIFLYNGVVNKFELKNIFNAKDSFINFGQNLSLKTPLNLAKFEQVAIDLSKINLSKTHKNGYLKGILHSVSMIYKDDLLVKIKFGDYLIKAVVDKNEFKNSPLITADEIYFSIKDDAFLGLK
;
A
#
# COMPACT_ATOMS: atom_id res chain seq x y z
N MET A 1 -2.68 -9.04 -14.81
CA MET A 1 -1.28 -8.66 -15.08
C MET A 1 -0.34 -9.69 -14.52
N ARG A 2 0.69 -10.06 -15.27
CA ARG A 2 1.79 -10.90 -14.80
C ARG A 2 3.13 -10.19 -15.04
N ILE A 3 3.99 -10.21 -14.02
CA ILE A 3 5.32 -9.61 -14.03
C ILE A 3 6.33 -10.73 -13.83
N GLU A 4 7.33 -10.82 -14.71
CA GLU A 4 8.31 -11.90 -14.75
C GLU A 4 9.73 -11.37 -14.81
N ASN A 5 10.55 -11.76 -13.83
CA ASN A 5 11.98 -11.46 -13.72
C ASN A 5 12.32 -9.97 -13.94
N LEU A 6 11.45 -9.10 -13.42
CA LEU A 6 11.56 -7.67 -13.60
C LEU A 6 12.64 -7.12 -12.70
N THR A 7 13.65 -6.48 -13.30
CA THR A 7 14.67 -5.74 -12.56
C THR A 7 14.71 -4.29 -12.99
N GLN A 8 15.01 -3.41 -12.04
CA GLN A 8 15.30 -2.01 -12.31
C GLN A 8 16.47 -1.54 -11.48
N ILE A 9 17.40 -0.83 -12.11
CA ILE A 9 18.65 -0.36 -11.50
C ILE A 9 18.80 1.13 -11.78
N TYR A 10 19.11 1.91 -10.74
CA TYR A 10 19.52 3.32 -10.86
C TYR A 10 20.94 3.48 -10.33
N GLY A 11 21.90 3.77 -11.21
CA GLY A 11 23.31 3.77 -10.86
C GLY A 11 23.75 2.39 -10.35
N LEU A 12 24.13 2.31 -9.08
CA LEU A 12 24.51 1.06 -8.41
C LEU A 12 23.37 0.45 -7.56
N ASN A 13 22.22 1.13 -7.45
CA ASN A 13 21.13 0.72 -6.59
C ASN A 13 20.13 -0.15 -7.36
N LEU A 14 19.96 -1.40 -6.91
CA LEU A 14 18.90 -2.29 -7.39
C LEU A 14 17.55 -1.83 -6.80
N ALA A 15 16.77 -1.10 -7.59
CA ALA A 15 15.50 -0.52 -7.16
C ALA A 15 14.36 -1.55 -7.15
N LEU A 16 14.41 -2.54 -8.04
CA LEU A 16 13.45 -3.64 -8.13
C LEU A 16 14.15 -4.95 -8.50
N ASP A 17 13.75 -6.04 -7.84
CA ASP A 17 14.04 -7.44 -8.21
C ASP A 17 12.78 -8.29 -7.96
N VAL A 18 11.84 -8.20 -8.90
CA VAL A 18 10.55 -8.88 -8.83
C VAL A 18 10.61 -10.15 -9.68
N LYS A 19 10.73 -11.30 -9.03
CA LYS A 19 10.81 -12.60 -9.73
C LYS A 19 9.50 -12.98 -10.42
N ASN A 20 8.40 -13.03 -9.67
CA ASN A 20 7.07 -13.30 -10.19
C ASN A 20 6.06 -12.50 -9.36
N LEU A 21 5.14 -11.83 -10.04
CA LEU A 21 4.03 -11.15 -9.40
C LEU A 21 2.82 -11.17 -10.32
N GLU A 22 1.67 -11.57 -9.77
CA GLU A 22 0.38 -11.48 -10.43
C GLU A 22 -0.47 -10.42 -9.77
N ILE A 23 -1.13 -9.60 -10.59
CA ILE A 23 -2.01 -8.52 -10.14
C ILE A 23 -3.33 -8.65 -10.90
N ASP A 24 -4.43 -8.69 -10.16
CA ASP A 24 -5.77 -8.59 -10.72
C ASP A 24 -6.04 -7.14 -11.16
N GLU A 25 -6.12 -6.94 -12.47
CA GLU A 25 -6.35 -5.63 -13.10
C GLU A 25 -7.79 -5.13 -12.95
N SER A 26 -8.70 -5.93 -12.40
CA SER A 26 -10.10 -5.54 -12.12
C SER A 26 -10.33 -5.20 -10.64
N ALA A 27 -9.38 -5.55 -9.77
CA ALA A 27 -9.46 -5.35 -8.32
C ALA A 27 -8.93 -3.97 -7.89
N ILE A 28 -9.14 -3.63 -6.62
CA ILE A 28 -8.37 -2.57 -5.95
C ILE A 28 -7.22 -3.27 -5.23
N THR A 29 -6.00 -3.10 -5.72
CA THR A 29 -4.80 -3.74 -5.17
C THR A 29 -3.93 -2.70 -4.48
N ALA A 30 -3.65 -2.92 -3.19
CA ALA A 30 -2.69 -2.13 -2.42
C ALA A 30 -1.26 -2.60 -2.69
N LEU A 31 -0.36 -1.67 -2.97
CA LEU A 31 1.09 -1.89 -3.01
C LEU A 31 1.70 -1.23 -1.77
N MET A 32 2.05 -2.05 -0.79
CA MET A 32 2.51 -1.63 0.53
C MET A 32 4.01 -1.80 0.69
N GLY A 33 4.61 -0.99 1.55
CA GLY A 33 6.02 -1.07 1.90
C GLY A 33 6.58 0.28 2.31
N ASN A 34 7.77 0.27 2.91
CA ASN A 34 8.42 1.50 3.38
C ASN A 34 8.80 2.43 2.21
N ASN A 35 9.16 3.66 2.54
CA ASN A 35 9.76 4.58 1.58
C ASN A 35 11.04 3.95 1.00
N GLY A 36 11.25 4.11 -0.31
CA GLY A 36 12.38 3.50 -1.00
C GLY A 36 12.22 2.01 -1.33
N SER A 37 11.09 1.37 -1.00
CA SER A 37 10.91 -0.06 -1.31
C SER A 37 10.75 -0.39 -2.80
N GLY A 38 10.54 0.61 -3.65
CA GLY A 38 10.39 0.45 -5.11
C GLY A 38 8.96 0.64 -5.65
N LYS A 39 7.98 1.03 -4.81
CA LYS A 39 6.56 1.14 -5.20
C LYS A 39 6.35 2.06 -6.41
N SER A 40 6.82 3.30 -6.30
CA SER A 40 6.71 4.31 -7.36
C SER A 40 7.41 3.87 -8.65
N THR A 41 8.57 3.23 -8.53
CA THR A 41 9.30 2.65 -9.67
C THR A 41 8.46 1.57 -10.36
N LEU A 42 7.84 0.68 -9.60
CA LEU A 42 7.00 -0.37 -10.13
C LEU A 42 5.78 0.20 -10.87
N LEU A 43 5.09 1.20 -10.27
CA LEU A 43 3.96 1.86 -10.92
C LEU A 43 4.37 2.56 -12.23
N ARG A 44 5.52 3.26 -12.26
CA ARG A 44 6.01 3.91 -13.48
C ARG A 44 6.34 2.92 -14.60
N ILE A 45 6.88 1.74 -14.26
CA ILE A 45 7.13 0.68 -15.24
C ILE A 45 5.80 0.05 -15.72
N ILE A 46 4.86 -0.21 -14.80
CA ILE A 46 3.53 -0.73 -15.14
C ILE A 46 2.79 0.24 -16.06
N CYS A 47 2.87 1.56 -15.85
CA CYS A 47 2.21 2.53 -16.72
C CYS A 47 3.00 2.82 -18.02
N GLY A 48 4.23 2.29 -18.15
CA GLY A 48 5.08 2.47 -19.33
C GLY A 48 5.82 3.82 -19.39
N ILE A 49 5.85 4.58 -18.29
CA ILE A 49 6.66 5.80 -18.15
C ILE A 49 8.15 5.43 -18.13
N GLU A 50 8.48 4.31 -17.52
CA GLU A 50 9.83 3.76 -17.50
C GLU A 50 9.88 2.36 -18.12
N LYS A 51 11.01 2.01 -18.74
CA LYS A 51 11.29 0.66 -19.20
C LYS A 51 12.11 -0.09 -18.14
N PRO A 52 11.80 -1.36 -17.85
CA PRO A 52 12.61 -2.15 -16.93
C PRO A 52 13.98 -2.45 -17.56
N LYS A 53 14.98 -2.71 -16.72
CA LYS A 53 16.31 -3.14 -17.18
C LYS A 53 16.27 -4.55 -17.77
N THR A 54 15.57 -5.47 -17.10
CA THR A 54 15.31 -6.84 -17.56
C THR A 54 13.90 -7.27 -17.20
N GLY A 55 13.45 -8.39 -17.76
CA GLY A 55 12.14 -8.95 -17.48
C GLY A 55 11.03 -8.33 -18.32
N SER A 56 9.79 -8.73 -18.02
CA SER A 56 8.63 -8.28 -18.78
C SER A 56 7.39 -8.09 -17.92
N ILE A 57 6.46 -7.28 -18.43
CA ILE A 57 5.11 -7.12 -17.90
C ILE A 57 4.14 -7.53 -19.00
N ILE A 58 3.34 -8.56 -18.71
CA ILE A 58 2.25 -9.03 -19.56
C ILE A 58 0.96 -8.52 -18.94
N SER A 59 0.31 -7.55 -19.58
CA SER A 59 -0.93 -6.94 -19.10
C SER A 59 -2.06 -7.17 -20.10
N HIS A 60 -3.28 -7.39 -19.60
CA HIS A 60 -4.48 -7.44 -20.45
C HIS A 60 -4.98 -6.04 -20.78
N THR A 61 -4.60 -5.05 -19.98
CA THR A 61 -4.88 -3.64 -20.21
C THR A 61 -3.79 -3.03 -21.09
N PRO A 62 -4.14 -2.44 -22.25
CA PRO A 62 -3.21 -1.65 -23.05
C PRO A 62 -2.73 -0.40 -22.30
N LYS A 63 -1.50 0.05 -22.57
CA LYS A 63 -0.91 1.22 -21.89
C LYS A 63 -1.70 2.51 -22.09
N ASP A 64 -2.34 2.69 -23.24
CA ASP A 64 -3.24 3.82 -23.55
C ASP A 64 -4.59 3.76 -22.81
N LYS A 65 -4.86 2.65 -22.12
CA LYS A 65 -6.00 2.48 -21.22
C LYS A 65 -5.60 2.49 -19.75
N MET A 66 -4.38 2.94 -19.46
CA MET A 66 -3.87 3.18 -18.11
C MET A 66 -3.72 4.68 -17.86
N SER A 67 -3.95 5.09 -16.61
CA SER A 67 -3.61 6.44 -16.14
C SER A 67 -2.96 6.37 -14.77
N ILE A 68 -2.11 7.34 -14.46
CA ILE A 68 -1.36 7.39 -13.22
C ILE A 68 -1.49 8.74 -12.54
N LEU A 69 -1.69 8.71 -11.22
CA LEU A 69 -1.45 9.84 -10.33
C LEU A 69 -0.07 9.67 -9.68
N LEU A 70 0.81 10.63 -9.90
CA LEU A 70 2.15 10.68 -9.30
C LEU A 70 2.07 11.29 -7.88
N PRO A 71 3.05 11.00 -7.00
CA PRO A 71 2.99 11.42 -5.59
C PRO A 71 3.10 12.94 -5.42
N GLU A 72 3.79 13.61 -6.35
CA GLU A 72 3.85 15.06 -6.46
C GLU A 72 3.35 15.45 -7.86
N PRO A 73 2.02 15.57 -8.05
CA PRO A 73 1.49 15.83 -9.36
C PRO A 73 1.78 17.27 -9.79
N VAL A 74 2.28 17.42 -11.01
CA VAL A 74 2.52 18.72 -11.63
C VAL A 74 1.48 18.94 -12.73
N LEU A 75 0.73 20.04 -12.62
CA LEU A 75 -0.17 20.48 -13.68
C LEU A 75 0.62 21.23 -14.77
N LEU A 76 0.12 21.17 -16.01
CA LEU A 76 0.68 21.98 -17.08
C LEU A 76 0.46 23.46 -16.77
N LYS A 77 1.37 24.33 -17.25
CA LYS A 77 1.33 25.79 -17.05
C LYS A 77 0.15 26.46 -17.79
N ARG A 78 -1.07 26.22 -17.29
CA ARG A 78 -2.36 26.65 -17.82
C ARG A 78 -3.42 26.53 -16.72
N ASP A 79 -4.61 27.06 -16.96
CA ASP A 79 -5.74 26.87 -16.06
C ASP A 79 -6.17 25.39 -15.95
N VAL A 80 -6.91 25.08 -14.90
CA VAL A 80 -7.39 23.72 -14.62
C VAL A 80 -8.24 23.18 -15.77
N GLY A 81 -9.15 23.98 -16.34
CA GLY A 81 -10.00 23.55 -17.45
C GLY A 81 -9.20 23.12 -18.68
N LYS A 82 -8.13 23.84 -19.03
CA LYS A 82 -7.22 23.47 -20.12
C LYS A 82 -6.35 22.26 -19.80
N ASN A 83 -6.08 21.96 -18.52
CA ASN A 83 -5.45 20.70 -18.11
C ASN A 83 -6.38 19.51 -18.38
N PHE A 84 -7.65 19.58 -17.95
CA PHE A 84 -8.66 18.58 -18.28
C PHE A 84 -8.82 18.40 -19.80
N LYS A 85 -8.94 19.52 -20.53
CA LYS A 85 -9.14 19.48 -21.98
C LYS A 85 -7.99 18.78 -22.69
N PHE A 86 -6.76 19.03 -22.25
CA PHE A 86 -5.58 18.36 -22.79
C PHE A 86 -5.62 16.84 -22.56
N ALA A 87 -5.91 16.40 -21.33
CA ALA A 87 -5.98 14.98 -20.99
C ALA A 87 -7.08 14.25 -21.76
N LEU A 88 -8.29 14.83 -21.80
CA LEU A 88 -9.44 14.25 -22.49
C LEU A 88 -9.27 14.23 -24.01
N LYS A 89 -8.71 15.29 -24.60
CA LYS A 89 -8.42 15.34 -26.04
C LYS A 89 -7.44 14.26 -26.46
N ASN A 90 -6.34 14.09 -25.72
CA ASN A 90 -5.35 13.04 -26.02
C ASN A 90 -5.91 11.63 -25.88
N SER A 91 -7.00 11.46 -25.12
CA SER A 91 -7.67 10.18 -24.89
C SER A 91 -8.92 9.96 -25.76
N GLY A 92 -9.24 10.92 -26.65
CA GLY A 92 -10.39 10.84 -27.55
C GLY A 92 -11.75 11.20 -26.95
N PHE A 93 -11.79 11.84 -25.78
CA PHE A 93 -13.01 12.15 -25.01
C PHE A 93 -13.37 13.64 -24.97
N GLU A 94 -12.88 14.45 -25.91
CA GLU A 94 -13.11 15.91 -25.93
C GLU A 94 -14.62 16.28 -26.00
N ARG A 95 -15.44 15.48 -26.68
CA ARG A 95 -16.89 15.70 -26.80
C ARG A 95 -17.65 15.48 -25.49
N GLU A 96 -17.07 14.72 -24.57
CA GLU A 96 -17.67 14.37 -23.27
C GLU A 96 -17.17 15.29 -22.15
N PHE A 97 -16.50 16.40 -22.48
CA PHE A 97 -15.81 17.27 -21.52
C PHE A 97 -16.68 17.63 -20.31
N SER A 98 -17.84 18.26 -20.52
CA SER A 98 -18.68 18.75 -19.42
C SER A 98 -19.11 17.61 -18.48
N ALA A 99 -19.59 16.49 -19.03
CA ALA A 99 -20.03 15.35 -18.22
C ALA A 99 -18.91 14.72 -17.40
N ARG A 100 -17.73 14.49 -18.02
CA ARG A 100 -16.59 13.85 -17.34
C ARG A 100 -15.92 14.76 -16.32
N VAL A 101 -15.78 16.05 -16.64
CA VAL A 101 -15.13 17.01 -15.76
C VAL A 101 -16.01 17.33 -14.56
N GLY A 102 -17.31 17.54 -14.75
CA GLY A 102 -18.25 17.79 -13.65
C GLY A 102 -18.26 16.65 -12.65
N GLU A 103 -18.45 15.41 -13.13
CA GLU A 103 -18.40 14.20 -12.30
C GLU A 103 -17.08 14.07 -11.55
N ALA A 104 -15.95 14.22 -12.25
CA ALA A 104 -14.64 14.04 -11.63
C ALA A 104 -14.32 15.10 -10.56
N LEU A 105 -14.74 16.36 -10.77
CA LEU A 105 -14.60 17.42 -9.77
C LEU A 105 -15.47 17.12 -8.54
N GLU A 106 -16.72 16.72 -8.74
CA GLU A 106 -17.64 16.37 -7.65
C GLU A 106 -17.09 15.22 -6.80
N LEU A 107 -16.58 14.15 -7.43
CA LEU A 107 -15.99 13.00 -6.75
C LEU A 107 -14.82 13.38 -5.83
N VAL A 108 -14.07 14.43 -6.17
CA VAL A 108 -12.97 14.94 -5.33
C VAL A 108 -13.39 16.13 -4.46
N GLY A 109 -14.68 16.49 -4.43
CA GLY A 109 -15.26 17.57 -3.63
C GLY A 109 -14.94 18.99 -4.11
N LEU A 110 -14.63 19.16 -5.40
CA LEU A 110 -14.37 20.45 -6.03
C LEU A 110 -15.57 20.85 -6.90
N ASP A 111 -15.75 22.16 -7.09
CA ASP A 111 -16.78 22.71 -7.97
C ASP A 111 -16.17 23.29 -9.27
N GLU A 112 -17.02 23.58 -10.26
CA GLU A 112 -16.60 24.06 -11.57
C GLU A 112 -15.87 25.42 -11.55
N SER A 113 -15.95 26.21 -10.47
CA SER A 113 -15.16 27.45 -10.36
C SER A 113 -13.65 27.19 -10.41
N PHE A 114 -13.21 25.97 -10.06
CA PHE A 114 -11.80 25.58 -10.18
C PHE A 114 -11.31 25.58 -11.62
N LEU A 115 -12.19 25.39 -12.63
CA LEU A 115 -11.79 25.34 -14.03
C LEU A 115 -11.12 26.62 -14.52
N LYS A 116 -11.44 27.76 -13.91
CA LYS A 116 -10.86 29.07 -14.24
C LYS A 116 -9.61 29.41 -13.43
N LYS A 117 -9.23 28.59 -12.44
CA LYS A 117 -8.04 28.84 -11.62
C LYS A 117 -6.78 28.46 -12.40
N ASP A 118 -5.77 29.31 -12.30
CA ASP A 118 -4.43 29.00 -12.81
C ASP A 118 -3.73 27.96 -11.93
N TYR A 119 -2.90 27.13 -12.55
CA TYR A 119 -2.17 26.05 -11.87
C TYR A 119 -1.37 26.51 -10.64
N TYR A 120 -0.82 27.73 -10.65
CA TYR A 120 0.00 28.27 -9.56
C TYR A 120 -0.84 28.86 -8.41
N ALA A 121 -2.15 29.04 -8.60
CA ALA A 121 -3.05 29.59 -7.59
C ALA A 121 -3.64 28.50 -6.67
N LEU A 122 -3.29 27.24 -6.89
CA LEU A 122 -3.77 26.09 -6.13
C LEU A 122 -2.83 25.79 -4.97
N SER A 123 -3.40 25.47 -3.80
CA SER A 123 -2.62 24.85 -2.71
C SER A 123 -2.15 23.44 -3.12
N SER A 124 -1.19 22.86 -2.39
CA SER A 124 -0.75 21.47 -2.64
C SER A 124 -1.92 20.47 -2.61
N GLY A 125 -2.78 20.56 -1.59
CA GLY A 125 -3.97 19.71 -1.50
C GLY A 125 -4.99 19.95 -2.62
N GLN A 126 -5.14 21.19 -3.10
CA GLN A 126 -5.99 21.47 -4.27
C GLN A 126 -5.38 20.91 -5.56
N THR A 127 -4.07 21.03 -5.74
CA THR A 127 -3.34 20.43 -6.87
C THR A 127 -3.49 18.91 -6.87
N GLN A 128 -3.36 18.26 -5.72
CA GLN A 128 -3.59 16.82 -5.57
C GLN A 128 -5.01 16.42 -6.00
N ARG A 129 -6.02 17.14 -5.52
CA ARG A 129 -7.43 16.89 -5.85
C ARG A 129 -7.72 17.10 -7.34
N VAL A 130 -7.20 18.18 -7.93
CA VAL A 130 -7.36 18.46 -9.37
C VAL A 130 -6.65 17.40 -10.21
N ALA A 131 -5.42 17.01 -9.85
CA ALA A 131 -4.69 15.98 -10.57
C ALA A 131 -5.40 14.62 -10.49
N PHE A 132 -5.93 14.26 -9.32
CA PHE A 132 -6.72 13.05 -9.18
C PHE A 132 -8.01 13.11 -9.99
N ALA A 133 -8.73 14.23 -9.99
CA ALA A 133 -9.91 14.43 -10.83
C ALA A 133 -9.60 14.29 -12.32
N ILE A 134 -8.46 14.82 -12.80
CA ILE A 134 -8.03 14.62 -14.19
C ILE A 134 -7.87 13.13 -14.51
N VAL A 135 -7.24 12.36 -13.60
CA VAL A 135 -7.09 10.91 -13.74
C VAL A 135 -8.44 10.19 -13.76
N LEU A 136 -9.37 10.56 -12.88
CA LEU A 136 -10.72 9.98 -12.82
C LEU A 136 -11.53 10.28 -14.10
N ALA A 137 -11.42 11.50 -14.65
CA ALA A 137 -12.14 11.92 -15.86
C ALA A 137 -11.78 11.07 -17.10
N LEU A 138 -10.59 10.46 -17.11
CA LEU A 138 -10.17 9.56 -18.19
C LEU A 138 -10.95 8.24 -18.19
N ARG A 139 -11.51 7.81 -17.05
CA ARG A 139 -12.20 6.51 -16.88
C ARG A 139 -11.37 5.35 -17.43
N SER A 140 -10.07 5.37 -17.15
CA SER A 140 -9.11 4.36 -17.62
C SER A 140 -9.47 2.98 -17.06
N LYS A 141 -9.18 1.92 -17.83
CA LYS A 141 -9.44 0.54 -17.39
C LYS A 141 -8.63 0.18 -16.14
N LEU A 142 -7.39 0.70 -16.06
CA LEU A 142 -6.53 0.55 -14.90
C LEU A 142 -5.99 1.92 -14.46
N ILE A 143 -6.19 2.26 -13.19
CA ILE A 143 -5.74 3.52 -12.60
C ILE A 143 -4.66 3.21 -11.55
N LEU A 144 -3.48 3.80 -11.73
CA LEU A 144 -2.36 3.67 -10.80
C LEU A 144 -2.31 4.93 -9.93
N LEU A 145 -2.25 4.76 -8.61
CA LEU A 145 -2.21 5.87 -7.67
C LEU A 145 -0.97 5.74 -6.80
N ASP A 146 -0.08 6.73 -6.85
CA ASP A 146 1.12 6.77 -6.02
C ASP A 146 0.95 7.83 -4.93
N GLU A 147 0.83 7.38 -3.69
CA GLU A 147 0.54 8.17 -2.50
C GLU A 147 -0.61 9.19 -2.69
N PRO A 148 -1.80 8.75 -3.13
CA PRO A 148 -2.90 9.66 -3.48
C PRO A 148 -3.38 10.52 -2.31
N THR A 149 -3.26 10.02 -1.08
CA THR A 149 -3.69 10.70 0.15
C THR A 149 -2.60 11.58 0.78
N ASN A 150 -1.41 11.69 0.16
CA ASN A 150 -0.43 12.66 0.62
C ASN A 150 -0.96 14.08 0.46
N SER A 151 -0.64 14.94 1.43
CA SER A 151 -0.99 16.36 1.41
C SER A 151 -2.49 16.68 1.42
N VAL A 152 -3.36 15.72 1.74
CA VAL A 152 -4.80 15.96 1.94
C VAL A 152 -5.25 15.57 3.35
N ASP A 153 -6.32 16.22 3.82
CA ASP A 153 -6.90 15.93 5.13
C ASP A 153 -7.73 14.62 5.12
N LEU A 154 -8.11 14.16 6.32
CA LEU A 154 -8.86 12.92 6.51
C LEU A 154 -10.22 12.91 5.79
N SER A 155 -10.89 14.06 5.67
CA SER A 155 -12.18 14.14 4.97
C SER A 155 -11.99 13.99 3.46
N THR A 156 -10.95 14.59 2.90
CA THR A 156 -10.57 14.45 1.49
C THR A 156 -10.11 13.02 1.18
N ALA A 157 -9.33 12.38 2.06
CA ALA A 157 -8.93 10.98 1.89
C ALA A 157 -10.15 10.03 1.83
N LYS A 158 -11.19 10.29 2.64
CA LYS A 158 -12.47 9.56 2.58
C LYS A 158 -13.23 9.81 1.28
N LEU A 159 -13.20 11.03 0.73
CA LEU A 159 -13.76 11.29 -0.60
C LEU A 159 -13.03 10.48 -1.67
N PHE A 160 -11.70 10.36 -1.57
CA PHE A 160 -10.92 9.57 -2.52
C PHE A 160 -11.27 8.08 -2.45
N SER A 161 -11.48 7.52 -1.25
CA SER A 161 -12.01 6.15 -1.10
C SER A 161 -13.32 5.96 -1.86
N LYS A 162 -14.28 6.87 -1.64
CA LYS A 162 -15.60 6.82 -2.29
C LYS A 162 -15.49 6.98 -3.81
N ALA A 163 -14.61 7.86 -4.28
CA ALA A 163 -14.35 8.04 -5.70
C ALA A 163 -13.81 6.75 -6.33
N ILE A 164 -12.83 6.10 -5.69
CA ILE A 164 -12.25 4.83 -6.17
C ILE A 164 -13.33 3.74 -6.25
N GLU A 165 -14.15 3.59 -5.21
CA GLU A 165 -15.27 2.65 -5.18
C GLU A 165 -16.29 2.94 -6.30
N TYR A 166 -16.69 4.21 -6.44
CA TYR A 166 -17.60 4.66 -7.50
C TYR A 166 -17.08 4.31 -8.89
N MET A 167 -15.81 4.61 -9.18
CA MET A 167 -15.20 4.30 -10.48
C MET A 167 -15.15 2.79 -10.75
N LYS A 168 -14.86 1.99 -9.72
CA LYS A 168 -14.88 0.53 -9.84
C LYS A 168 -16.29 0.02 -10.14
N GLU A 169 -17.30 0.52 -9.44
CA GLU A 169 -18.68 0.05 -9.58
C GLU A 169 -19.30 0.46 -10.91
N GLN A 170 -19.19 1.75 -11.26
CA GLN A 170 -19.86 2.33 -12.43
C GLN A 170 -19.09 2.08 -13.73
N TYR A 171 -17.76 2.21 -13.70
CA TYR A 171 -16.91 2.14 -14.90
C TYR A 171 -16.05 0.89 -15.00
N LYS A 172 -16.12 -0.01 -13.99
CA LYS A 172 -15.30 -1.23 -13.92
C LYS A 172 -13.80 -0.95 -13.99
N CYS A 173 -13.38 0.20 -13.44
CA CYS A 173 -11.97 0.55 -13.29
C CYS A 173 -11.31 -0.37 -12.25
N GLY A 174 -10.12 -0.90 -12.57
CA GLY A 174 -9.22 -1.47 -11.58
C GLY A 174 -8.23 -0.44 -11.05
N PHE A 175 -7.65 -0.73 -9.89
CA PHE A 175 -6.73 0.17 -9.20
C PHE A 175 -5.49 -0.54 -8.68
N ILE A 176 -4.32 0.09 -8.84
CA ILE A 176 -3.10 -0.28 -8.13
C ILE A 176 -2.65 0.94 -7.33
N ILE A 177 -2.68 0.83 -6.01
CA ILE A 177 -2.51 1.97 -5.11
C ILE A 177 -1.27 1.76 -4.25
N ALA A 178 -0.21 2.53 -4.50
CA ALA A 178 0.92 2.62 -3.61
C ALA A 178 0.61 3.62 -2.51
N SER A 179 0.61 3.17 -1.26
CA SER A 179 0.62 4.09 -0.12
C SER A 179 1.22 3.44 1.12
N HIS A 180 1.65 4.27 2.07
CA HIS A 180 2.01 3.88 3.42
C HIS A 180 0.86 4.04 4.43
N ASP A 181 -0.30 4.60 4.04
CA ASP A 181 -1.49 4.68 4.89
C ASP A 181 -2.26 3.35 4.92
N GLU A 182 -1.86 2.47 5.83
CA GLU A 182 -2.45 1.15 6.01
C GLU A 182 -3.93 1.20 6.38
N LYS A 183 -4.35 2.21 7.15
CA LYS A 183 -5.75 2.33 7.60
C LYS A 183 -6.65 2.68 6.42
N TRP A 184 -6.18 3.60 5.58
CA TRP A 184 -6.91 3.98 4.38
C TRP A 184 -6.95 2.85 3.35
N LEU A 185 -5.82 2.20 3.08
CA LEU A 185 -5.75 1.06 2.16
C LEU A 185 -6.59 -0.12 2.63
N SER A 186 -6.58 -0.43 3.92
CA SER A 186 -7.35 -1.56 4.47
C SER A 186 -8.87 -1.39 4.40
N ALA A 187 -9.35 -0.16 4.23
CA ALA A 187 -10.76 0.12 4.01
C ALA A 187 -11.23 -0.17 2.58
N ILE A 188 -10.36 -0.08 1.57
CA ILE A 188 -10.76 -0.13 0.15
C ILE A 188 -10.11 -1.25 -0.67
N ALA A 189 -8.94 -1.73 -0.28
CA ALA A 189 -8.19 -2.70 -1.06
C ALA A 189 -8.76 -4.12 -0.88
N SER A 190 -8.89 -4.83 -1.99
CA SER A 190 -9.29 -6.24 -2.01
C SER A 190 -8.09 -7.17 -1.81
N ASN A 191 -6.91 -6.74 -2.28
CA ASN A 191 -5.66 -7.50 -2.21
C ASN A 191 -4.51 -6.57 -1.84
N SER A 192 -3.46 -7.12 -1.22
CA SER A 192 -2.25 -6.37 -0.85
C SER A 192 -0.99 -7.08 -1.31
N ILE A 193 -0.05 -6.31 -1.83
CA ILE A 193 1.27 -6.74 -2.27
C ILE A 193 2.30 -6.02 -1.40
N PHE A 194 3.21 -6.77 -0.80
CA PHE A 194 4.22 -6.22 0.11
C PHE A 194 5.57 -6.13 -0.59
N LEU A 195 6.11 -4.92 -0.68
CA LEU A 195 7.39 -4.64 -1.31
C LEU A 195 8.40 -4.18 -0.26
N TYR A 196 9.57 -4.81 -0.24
CA TYR A 196 10.68 -4.47 0.66
C TYR A 196 11.98 -4.54 -0.12
N ASN A 197 12.75 -3.44 -0.14
CA ASN A 197 14.02 -3.32 -0.86
C ASN A 197 13.96 -3.85 -2.30
N GLY A 198 12.89 -3.50 -3.04
CA GLY A 198 12.69 -3.90 -4.43
C GLY A 198 12.13 -5.32 -4.63
N VAL A 199 11.94 -6.09 -3.56
CA VAL A 199 11.51 -7.50 -3.61
C VAL A 199 10.08 -7.65 -3.10
N VAL A 200 9.28 -8.45 -3.81
CA VAL A 200 7.92 -8.82 -3.38
C VAL A 200 7.99 -9.90 -2.29
N ASN A 201 7.27 -9.67 -1.19
CA ASN A 201 7.23 -10.53 -0.03
C ASN A 201 5.81 -11.09 0.18
N LYS A 202 5.75 -12.26 0.82
CA LYS A 202 4.48 -12.95 1.12
C LYS A 202 3.64 -12.26 2.19
N PHE A 203 4.28 -11.49 3.06
CA PHE A 203 3.65 -10.75 4.16
C PHE A 203 4.37 -9.43 4.38
N GLU A 204 3.75 -8.55 5.14
CA GLU A 204 4.31 -7.24 5.48
C GLU A 204 5.45 -7.34 6.49
N LEU A 205 6.63 -6.83 6.13
CA LEU A 205 7.81 -6.94 6.98
C LEU A 205 7.84 -5.85 8.07
N LYS A 206 6.95 -5.95 9.07
CA LYS A 206 6.90 -5.02 10.21
C LYS A 206 7.66 -5.48 11.46
N ASN A 207 7.89 -6.78 11.59
CA ASN A 207 8.61 -7.39 12.70
C ASN A 207 9.99 -7.85 12.21
N ILE A 208 10.88 -6.90 11.94
CA ILE A 208 12.26 -7.19 11.52
C ILE A 208 13.17 -7.10 12.74
N PHE A 209 13.95 -8.15 12.97
CA PHE A 209 14.89 -8.21 14.08
C PHE A 209 16.25 -8.68 13.61
N ASN A 210 17.31 -8.21 14.27
CA ASN A 210 18.63 -8.75 14.07
C ASN A 210 18.72 -10.14 14.72
N ALA A 211 19.29 -11.09 14.00
CA ALA A 211 19.53 -12.45 14.45
C ALA A 211 21.02 -12.78 14.39
N LYS A 212 21.50 -13.51 15.40
CA LYS A 212 22.86 -14.03 15.45
C LYS A 212 22.82 -15.48 15.91
N ASP A 213 23.53 -16.36 15.20
CA ASP A 213 23.66 -17.79 15.56
C ASP A 213 22.29 -18.50 15.74
N SER A 214 21.28 -18.15 14.93
CA SER A 214 19.89 -18.62 15.04
C SER A 214 19.12 -18.14 16.28
N PHE A 215 19.51 -17.00 16.86
CA PHE A 215 18.80 -16.38 17.96
C PHE A 215 18.53 -14.91 17.68
N ILE A 216 17.30 -14.48 17.98
CA ILE A 216 16.97 -13.07 18.15
C ILE A 216 17.11 -12.77 19.64
N ASN A 217 18.00 -11.84 19.97
CA ASN A 217 18.23 -11.42 21.36
C ASN A 217 17.40 -10.18 21.66
N PHE A 218 16.52 -10.29 22.65
CA PHE A 218 15.64 -9.23 23.09
C PHE A 218 16.09 -8.57 24.41
N GLY A 219 17.35 -8.80 24.81
CA GLY A 219 17.89 -8.30 26.08
C GLY A 219 17.27 -9.01 27.29
N GLN A 220 17.76 -8.68 28.49
CA GLN A 220 17.22 -9.17 29.77
C GLN A 220 17.08 -10.72 29.83
N ASN A 221 18.02 -11.46 29.23
CA ASN A 221 18.03 -12.93 29.10
C ASN A 221 16.87 -13.52 28.29
N LEU A 222 16.12 -12.69 27.55
CA LEU A 222 15.11 -13.15 26.63
C LEU A 222 15.71 -13.34 25.23
N SER A 223 15.75 -14.58 24.78
CA SER A 223 16.13 -14.91 23.41
C SER A 223 15.07 -15.78 22.78
N LEU A 224 14.89 -15.59 21.48
CA LEU A 224 14.01 -16.43 20.68
C LEU A 224 14.83 -17.16 19.63
N LYS A 225 14.71 -18.47 19.62
CA LYS A 225 15.37 -19.32 18.64
C LYS A 225 14.67 -19.19 17.29
N THR A 226 15.43 -18.97 16.24
CA THR A 226 14.95 -19.01 14.86
C THR A 226 15.24 -20.40 14.24
N PRO A 227 14.51 -20.79 13.18
CA PRO A 227 14.81 -22.01 12.45
C PRO A 227 16.26 -22.07 11.97
N LEU A 228 16.91 -23.25 12.10
CA LEU A 228 18.34 -23.43 11.81
C LEU A 228 18.74 -23.07 10.38
N ASN A 229 17.84 -23.24 9.41
CA ASN A 229 18.06 -22.85 8.01
C ASN A 229 18.20 -21.33 7.82
N LEU A 230 17.86 -20.54 8.85
CA LEU A 230 18.00 -19.09 8.85
C LEU A 230 19.27 -18.58 9.55
N ALA A 231 20.14 -19.47 10.06
CA ALA A 231 21.37 -19.09 10.78
C ALA A 231 22.30 -18.14 10.01
N LYS A 232 22.22 -18.17 8.67
CA LYS A 232 23.05 -17.37 7.76
C LYS A 232 22.56 -15.93 7.54
N PHE A 233 21.38 -15.59 8.02
CA PHE A 233 20.80 -14.26 7.81
C PHE A 233 21.02 -13.39 9.04
N GLU A 234 21.52 -12.18 8.84
CA GLU A 234 21.71 -11.19 9.91
C GLU A 234 20.38 -10.60 10.39
N GLN A 235 19.37 -10.60 9.51
CA GLN A 235 18.04 -10.10 9.80
C GLN A 235 16.97 -11.14 9.49
N VAL A 236 16.00 -11.23 10.38
CA VAL A 236 14.85 -12.13 10.24
C VAL A 236 13.58 -11.33 10.44
N ALA A 237 12.61 -11.52 9.56
CA ALA A 237 11.26 -11.04 9.71
C ALA A 237 10.34 -12.12 10.28
N ILE A 238 9.34 -11.70 11.05
CA ILE A 238 8.31 -12.59 11.61
C ILE A 238 6.94 -12.19 11.05
N ASP A 239 6.25 -13.15 10.43
CA ASP A 239 4.89 -12.98 9.93
C ASP A 239 3.91 -12.72 11.08
N LEU A 240 3.24 -11.57 11.02
CA LEU A 240 2.32 -11.10 12.06
C LEU A 240 1.10 -12.02 12.22
N SER A 241 0.67 -12.68 11.14
CA SER A 241 -0.49 -13.60 11.13
C SER A 241 -0.17 -14.96 11.74
N LYS A 242 1.12 -15.24 11.97
CA LYS A 242 1.60 -16.51 12.54
C LYS A 242 2.06 -16.38 13.99
N ILE A 243 1.59 -15.34 14.67
CA ILE A 243 1.77 -15.13 16.10
C ILE A 243 0.44 -15.40 16.80
N ASN A 244 0.37 -16.49 17.57
CA ASN A 244 -0.83 -16.83 18.32
C ASN A 244 -0.87 -16.02 19.62
N LEU A 245 -2.04 -15.53 20.01
CA LEU A 245 -2.25 -14.79 21.26
C LEU A 245 -3.10 -15.61 22.25
N SER A 246 -2.91 -15.35 23.54
CA SER A 246 -3.67 -15.97 24.63
C SER A 246 -3.71 -15.03 25.83
N LYS A 247 -4.87 -14.87 26.46
CA LYS A 247 -5.01 -14.14 27.74
C LYS A 247 -4.55 -14.96 28.95
N THR A 248 -4.51 -16.28 28.82
CA THR A 248 -4.02 -17.18 29.87
C THR A 248 -2.66 -17.75 29.49
N HIS A 249 -1.83 -18.02 30.48
CA HIS A 249 -0.55 -18.68 30.28
C HIS A 249 -0.74 -20.06 29.62
N LYS A 250 0.14 -20.39 28.67
CA LYS A 250 0.22 -21.68 27.98
C LYS A 250 1.69 -22.09 27.88
N ASN A 251 1.97 -23.38 27.89
CA ASN A 251 3.33 -23.88 27.72
C ASN A 251 3.92 -23.41 26.38
N GLY A 252 5.14 -22.88 26.41
CA GLY A 252 5.85 -22.36 25.23
C GLY A 252 5.44 -20.95 24.79
N TYR A 253 4.54 -20.28 25.52
CA TYR A 253 4.18 -18.89 25.23
C TYR A 253 5.08 -17.93 26.02
N LEU A 254 5.46 -16.84 25.37
CA LEU A 254 6.16 -15.72 25.99
C LEU A 254 5.16 -14.75 26.61
N LYS A 255 5.52 -14.18 27.76
CA LYS A 255 4.73 -13.15 28.44
C LYS A 255 5.07 -11.77 27.90
N GLY A 256 4.05 -10.96 27.65
CA GLY A 256 4.17 -9.55 27.27
C GLY A 256 3.04 -8.72 27.86
N ILE A 257 3.07 -7.42 27.55
CA ILE A 257 2.05 -6.45 27.92
C ILE A 257 1.42 -5.93 26.64
N LEU A 258 0.09 -5.91 26.59
CA LEU A 258 -0.65 -5.37 25.47
C LEU A 258 -0.43 -3.85 25.38
N HIS A 259 0.27 -3.38 24.35
CA HIS A 259 0.59 -1.96 24.20
C HIS A 259 -0.51 -1.19 23.47
N SER A 260 -1.04 -1.74 22.37
CA SER A 260 -2.15 -1.13 21.63
C SER A 260 -2.91 -2.17 20.81
N VAL A 261 -4.20 -1.92 20.61
CA VAL A 261 -5.05 -2.69 19.68
C VAL A 261 -5.64 -1.71 18.68
N SER A 262 -5.47 -1.99 17.40
CA SER A 262 -6.06 -1.20 16.32
C SER A 262 -6.71 -2.14 15.31
N MET A 263 -7.91 -1.80 14.85
CA MET A 263 -8.55 -2.52 13.76
C MET A 263 -7.76 -2.31 12.47
N ILE A 264 -7.55 -3.39 11.74
CA ILE A 264 -7.03 -3.40 10.36
C ILE A 264 -8.06 -4.12 9.47
N TYR A 265 -7.69 -4.47 8.25
CA TYR A 265 -8.53 -5.12 7.22
C TYR A 265 -9.76 -5.87 7.77
N LYS A 266 -10.95 -5.36 7.48
CA LYS A 266 -12.25 -5.95 7.86
C LYS A 266 -12.37 -6.25 9.37
N ASP A 267 -12.17 -7.52 9.75
CA ASP A 267 -12.36 -8.07 11.09
C ASP A 267 -11.04 -8.40 11.80
N ASP A 268 -9.90 -8.02 11.22
CA ASP A 268 -8.59 -8.28 11.82
C ASP A 268 -8.18 -7.16 12.78
N LEU A 269 -7.51 -7.54 13.87
CA LEU A 269 -6.91 -6.63 14.85
C LEU A 269 -5.38 -6.68 14.73
N LEU A 270 -4.77 -5.52 14.52
CA LEU A 270 -3.34 -5.34 14.73
C LEU A 270 -3.08 -5.06 16.20
N VAL A 271 -2.42 -6.01 16.84
CA VAL A 271 -2.07 -5.99 18.24
C VAL A 271 -0.58 -5.70 18.37
N LYS A 272 -0.22 -4.69 19.16
CA LYS A 272 1.17 -4.41 19.52
C LYS A 272 1.41 -4.92 20.94
N ILE A 273 2.43 -5.75 21.12
CA ILE A 273 2.78 -6.38 22.39
C ILE A 273 4.17 -5.92 22.76
N LYS A 274 4.29 -5.30 23.93
CA LYS A 274 5.57 -4.98 24.53
C LYS A 274 6.07 -6.20 25.30
N PHE A 275 7.31 -6.60 25.05
CA PHE A 275 7.94 -7.70 25.77
C PHE A 275 9.43 -7.36 25.95
N GLY A 276 9.87 -7.21 27.20
CA GLY A 276 11.12 -6.52 27.50
C GLY A 276 11.14 -5.09 26.94
N ASP A 277 12.23 -4.75 26.26
CA ASP A 277 12.42 -3.44 25.59
C ASP A 277 11.92 -3.43 24.13
N TYR A 278 11.28 -4.52 23.69
CA TYR A 278 10.88 -4.74 22.31
C TYR A 278 9.38 -4.67 22.14
N LEU A 279 8.98 -4.37 20.91
CA LEU A 279 7.59 -4.36 20.48
C LEU A 279 7.43 -5.35 19.33
N ILE A 280 6.56 -6.33 19.49
CA ILE A 280 6.15 -7.24 18.43
C ILE A 280 4.71 -6.93 18.02
N LYS A 281 4.44 -7.01 16.72
CA LYS A 281 3.10 -6.82 16.16
C LYS A 281 2.51 -8.17 15.79
N ALA A 282 1.24 -8.41 16.09
CA ALA A 282 0.51 -9.61 15.70
C ALA A 282 -0.79 -9.19 15.01
N VAL A 283 -1.28 -10.02 14.11
CA VAL A 283 -2.62 -9.89 13.51
C VAL A 283 -3.47 -11.05 14.00
N VAL A 284 -4.63 -10.75 14.58
CA VAL A 284 -5.59 -11.74 15.07
C VAL A 284 -7.00 -11.40 14.62
N ASP A 285 -7.84 -12.40 14.40
CA ASP A 285 -9.25 -12.19 14.11
C ASP A 285 -9.96 -11.64 15.36
N LYS A 286 -10.70 -10.54 15.21
CA LYS A 286 -11.48 -9.90 16.27
C LYS A 286 -12.45 -10.87 16.94
N ASN A 287 -12.99 -11.84 16.19
CA ASN A 287 -13.94 -12.82 16.70
C ASN A 287 -13.32 -13.75 17.75
N GLU A 288 -12.01 -14.00 17.70
CA GLU A 288 -11.31 -14.80 18.72
C GLU A 288 -11.42 -14.19 20.12
N PHE A 289 -11.57 -12.87 20.20
CA PHE A 289 -11.60 -12.10 21.45
C PHE A 289 -12.97 -11.48 21.75
N LYS A 290 -14.03 -11.91 21.05
CA LYS A 290 -15.38 -11.34 21.21
C LYS A 290 -15.91 -11.43 22.66
N ASN A 291 -15.68 -12.56 23.33
CA ASN A 291 -16.14 -12.80 24.71
C ASN A 291 -15.12 -12.33 25.76
N SER A 292 -13.90 -11.98 25.36
CA SER A 292 -12.87 -11.46 26.25
C SER A 292 -12.02 -10.42 25.50
N PRO A 293 -12.52 -9.19 25.36
CA PRO A 293 -11.89 -8.15 24.55
C PRO A 293 -10.46 -7.84 25.01
N LEU A 294 -9.54 -7.62 24.09
CA LEU A 294 -8.16 -7.23 24.40
C LEU A 294 -8.11 -5.79 24.95
N ILE A 295 -7.60 -5.60 26.16
CA ILE A 295 -7.51 -4.30 26.84
C ILE A 295 -6.05 -3.89 26.99
N THR A 296 -5.73 -2.65 26.62
CA THR A 296 -4.36 -2.13 26.71
C THR A 296 -3.87 -2.14 28.16
N ALA A 297 -2.58 -2.40 28.33
CA ALA A 297 -1.89 -2.65 29.59
C ALA A 297 -2.17 -4.02 30.26
N ASP A 298 -3.09 -4.84 29.73
CA ASP A 298 -3.25 -6.21 30.20
C ASP A 298 -2.02 -7.08 29.90
N GLU A 299 -1.79 -8.07 30.74
CA GLU A 299 -0.88 -9.16 30.42
C GLU A 299 -1.44 -9.99 29.26
N ILE A 300 -0.57 -10.32 28.31
CA ILE A 300 -0.90 -11.16 27.17
C ILE A 300 0.25 -12.14 26.91
N TYR A 301 -0.11 -13.35 26.51
CA TYR A 301 0.84 -14.41 26.20
C TYR A 301 0.82 -14.64 24.69
N PHE A 302 2.00 -14.86 24.09
CA PHE A 302 2.10 -15.12 22.65
C PHE A 302 3.09 -16.22 22.31
N SER A 303 2.85 -16.92 21.20
CA SER A 303 3.78 -17.90 20.63
C SER A 303 3.99 -17.62 19.14
N ILE A 304 5.19 -17.87 18.64
CA ILE A 304 5.53 -17.69 17.23
C ILE A 304 5.64 -19.08 16.57
N LYS A 305 4.93 -19.30 15.46
CA LYS A 305 5.03 -20.57 14.72
C LYS A 305 6.39 -20.70 14.04
N ASP A 306 6.92 -21.92 13.93
CA ASP A 306 8.22 -22.17 13.28
C ASP A 306 8.28 -21.73 11.82
N ASP A 307 7.13 -21.72 11.13
CA ASP A 307 6.99 -21.28 9.74
C ASP A 307 6.67 -19.79 9.59
N ALA A 308 6.75 -19.00 10.67
CA ALA A 308 6.56 -17.55 10.68
C ALA A 308 7.81 -16.77 10.24
N PHE A 309 8.98 -17.40 10.23
CA PHE A 309 10.24 -16.72 10.02
C PHE A 309 10.62 -16.62 8.55
N LEU A 310 11.13 -15.45 8.16
CA LEU A 310 11.71 -15.19 6.85
C LEU A 310 13.08 -14.54 7.01
N GLY A 311 14.13 -15.16 6.46
CA GLY A 311 15.45 -14.54 6.39
C GLY A 311 15.48 -13.40 5.38
N LEU A 312 16.00 -12.24 5.79
CA LEU A 312 16.15 -11.07 4.93
C LEU A 312 17.59 -10.96 4.44
N LYS A 313 17.75 -10.57 3.17
CA LYS A 313 19.04 -10.29 2.55
C LYS A 313 19.42 -8.83 2.69
#